data_AF-A0A8B6ESL2-F1
#
_entry.id   AF-A0A8B6ESL2-F1
#
_cell.length_a   1.000
_cell.length_b   1.000
_cell.length_c   1.000
_cell.angle_alpha   90.00
_cell.angle_beta   90.00
_cell.angle_gamma   90.00
#
_symmetry.space_group_name_H-M   'P 1'
#
loop_
_entity.id
_entity.type
_entity.pdbx_description
1 polymer ?
#
loop_
_entity_poly.entity_id
_entity_poly.type
_entity_poly.pdbx_seq_one_letter_code
_entity_poly.pdbx_strand_id
1 'polypeptide(L)'
;FQTKDNKENVYSYDIGICVNADPQKKFGENVGVVLKDKDHRHWIIGYYNNSQLIEGTDWLILEYLDGEPYRTHCAQESRKAKIMIKCDRNVKPGVSYLA
;
A
#
# COMPACT_ATOMS: atom_id res chain seq x y z
N PHE A 1 3.75 4.61 6.50
CA PHE A 1 4.95 5.10 5.78
C PHE A 1 4.71 6.49 5.25
N GLN A 2 5.73 7.33 5.07
CA GLN A 2 5.57 8.69 4.52
C GLN A 2 6.58 8.97 3.40
N THR A 3 6.17 9.75 2.41
CA THR A 3 7.03 10.24 1.33
C THR A 3 6.80 11.73 1.12
N LYS A 4 7.74 12.37 0.41
CA LYS A 4 7.64 13.77 0.01
C LYS A 4 7.96 13.92 -1.47
N ASP A 5 7.22 14.79 -2.16
CA ASP A 5 7.56 15.18 -3.53
C ASP A 5 8.54 16.37 -3.56
N ASN A 6 8.97 16.77 -4.76
CA ASN A 6 9.87 17.91 -4.98
C ASN A 6 9.28 19.26 -4.56
N LYS A 7 7.98 19.32 -4.23
CA LYS A 7 7.27 20.51 -3.77
C LYS A 7 6.97 20.43 -2.27
N GLU A 8 7.61 19.52 -1.54
CA GLU A 8 7.42 19.28 -0.11
C GLU A 8 5.99 18.85 0.27
N ASN A 9 5.19 18.34 -0.68
CA ASN A 9 3.92 17.72 -0.34
C ASN A 9 4.18 16.37 0.33
N VAL A 10 3.61 16.22 1.53
CA VAL A 10 3.73 15.00 2.32
C VAL A 10 2.59 14.06 1.98
N TYR A 11 2.95 12.80 1.76
CA TYR A 11 2.01 11.70 1.56
C TYR A 11 2.23 10.64 2.63
N SER A 12 1.15 10.07 3.15
CA SER A 12 1.20 8.91 4.03
C SER A 12 0.56 7.69 3.40
N TYR A 13 1.06 6.52 3.79
CA TYR A 13 0.62 5.23 3.32
C TYR A 13 0.33 4.33 4.51
N ASP A 14 -0.88 3.80 4.52
CA ASP A 14 -1.29 2.72 5.42
C ASP A 14 -1.27 1.42 4.62
N ILE A 15 -0.61 0.40 5.15
CA ILE A 15 -0.35 -0.86 4.47
C ILE A 15 -0.80 -1.99 5.41
N GLY A 16 -1.75 -2.80 4.94
CA GLY A 16 -2.19 -4.01 5.61
C GLY A 16 -1.66 -5.24 4.87
N ILE A 17 -0.91 -6.09 5.56
CA ILE A 17 -0.48 -7.39 5.01
C ILE A 17 -1.50 -8.44 5.41
N CYS A 18 -2.31 -8.91 4.44
CA CYS A 18 -3.42 -9.84 4.65
C CYS A 18 -4.46 -9.37 5.69
N VAL A 19 -4.52 -8.07 5.97
CA VAL A 19 -5.49 -7.40 6.85
C VAL A 19 -5.93 -6.10 6.19
N ASN A 20 -7.09 -5.58 6.59
CA ASN A 20 -7.53 -4.28 6.09
C ASN A 20 -6.60 -3.17 6.58
N ALA A 21 -6.04 -2.40 5.64
CA ALA A 21 -5.16 -1.26 5.92
C ALA A 21 -5.90 -0.15 6.67
N ASP A 22 -7.23 -0.14 6.63
CA ASP A 22 -8.09 0.68 7.46
C ASP A 22 -8.91 -0.21 8.40
N PRO A 23 -8.50 -0.37 9.67
CA PRO A 23 -9.22 -1.20 10.65
C PRO A 23 -10.68 -0.79 10.85
N GLN A 24 -11.01 0.49 10.61
CA GLN A 24 -12.37 1.02 10.74
C GLN A 24 -13.18 0.86 9.44
N LYS A 25 -12.57 0.37 8.36
CA LYS A 25 -13.17 0.08 7.06
C LYS A 25 -13.93 1.25 6.42
N LYS A 26 -13.52 2.49 6.70
CA LYS A 26 -14.06 3.71 6.10
C LYS A 26 -13.84 3.76 4.59
N PHE A 27 -12.77 3.14 4.10
CA PHE A 27 -12.46 3.06 2.67
C PHE A 27 -12.94 1.76 2.00
N GLY A 28 -13.72 0.95 2.72
CA GLY A 28 -14.28 -0.31 2.22
C GLY A 28 -13.58 -1.57 2.72
N GLU A 29 -14.04 -2.71 2.21
CA GLU A 29 -13.53 -4.03 2.54
C GLU A 29 -12.30 -4.37 1.69
N ASN A 30 -11.44 -5.24 2.22
CA ASN A 30 -10.29 -5.81 1.51
C ASN A 30 -9.20 -4.82 1.06
N VAL A 31 -9.19 -3.60 1.59
CA VAL A 31 -8.22 -2.57 1.21
C VAL A 31 -6.83 -2.95 1.74
N GLY A 32 -5.86 -3.12 0.84
CA GLY A 32 -4.49 -3.52 1.19
C GLY A 32 -3.54 -2.33 1.36
N VAL A 33 -3.73 -1.27 0.57
CA VAL A 33 -2.95 -0.02 0.68
C VAL A 33 -3.83 1.21 0.44
N VAL A 34 -3.70 2.19 1.33
CA VAL A 34 -4.32 3.52 1.19
C VAL A 34 -3.22 4.58 1.14
N LEU A 35 -3.28 5.45 0.14
CA LEU A 35 -2.51 6.70 0.07
C LEU A 35 -3.35 7.83 0.65
N LYS A 36 -2.75 8.69 1.47
CA LYS A 36 -3.36 9.92 1.97
C LYS A 36 -2.43 11.10 1.72
N ASP A 37 -2.98 12.26 1.39
CA ASP A 37 -2.23 13.51 1.34
C ASP A 37 -2.42 14.36 2.61
N LYS A 38 -1.77 15.52 2.64
CA LYS A 38 -1.86 16.50 3.73
C LYS A 38 -3.27 17.07 3.96
N ASP A 39 -4.12 17.05 2.93
CA ASP A 39 -5.50 17.59 2.97
C ASP A 39 -6.50 16.47 3.30
N HIS A 40 -6.01 15.32 3.77
CA HIS A 40 -6.78 14.10 4.07
C HIS A 40 -7.57 13.54 2.88
N ARG A 41 -7.21 13.91 1.64
CA ARG A 41 -7.68 13.19 0.45
C ARG A 41 -7.00 11.83 0.42
N HIS A 42 -7.73 10.83 -0.03
CA HIS A 42 -7.26 9.45 -0.04
C HIS A 42 -7.46 8.83 -1.41
N TRP A 43 -6.67 7.79 -1.67
CA TRP A 43 -6.80 6.92 -2.83
C TRP A 43 -6.52 5.49 -2.42
N ILE A 44 -7.38 4.56 -2.85
CA ILE A 44 -7.13 3.14 -2.70
C ILE A 44 -6.11 2.71 -3.76
N ILE A 45 -4.98 2.16 -3.34
CA ILE A 45 -3.88 1.78 -4.25
C ILE A 45 -3.99 0.33 -4.69
N GLY A 46 -4.58 -0.54 -3.86
CA GLY A 46 -4.83 -1.93 -4.22
C GLY A 46 -5.51 -2.70 -3.09
N TYR A 47 -6.07 -3.85 -3.43
CA TYR A 47 -6.82 -4.71 -2.52
C TYR A 47 -6.05 -6.01 -2.21
N TYR A 48 -6.04 -6.43 -0.94
CA TYR A 48 -5.33 -7.65 -0.54
C TYR A 48 -6.06 -8.94 -0.96
N ASN A 49 -7.34 -8.87 -1.35
CA ASN A 49 -8.05 -10.01 -1.92
C ASN A 49 -7.73 -10.21 -3.42
N ASN A 50 -7.07 -9.24 -4.07
CA ASN A 50 -6.49 -9.40 -5.40
C ASN A 50 -4.97 -9.21 -5.34
N SER A 51 -4.30 -10.29 -4.91
CA SER A 51 -2.87 -10.31 -4.64
C SER A 51 -2.10 -11.15 -5.65
N GLN A 52 -0.88 -10.74 -5.97
CA GLN A 52 0.12 -11.59 -6.61
C GLN A 52 1.40 -11.62 -5.77
N LEU A 53 2.11 -12.74 -5.82
CA LEU A 53 3.37 -12.91 -5.11
C LEU A 53 4.46 -13.31 -6.11
N ILE A 54 5.57 -12.57 -6.10
CA ILE A 54 6.75 -12.85 -6.89
C ILE A 54 7.90 -13.05 -5.92
N GLU A 55 8.58 -14.19 -5.96
CA GLU A 55 9.65 -14.53 -5.02
C GLU A 55 11.02 -14.59 -5.69
N GLY A 56 12.04 -14.28 -4.90
CA GLY A 56 13.46 -14.48 -5.19
C GLY A 56 14.15 -15.18 -4.02
N THR A 57 15.48 -15.28 -4.05
CA THR A 57 16.23 -16.04 -3.03
C THR A 57 16.15 -15.43 -1.63
N ASP A 58 16.16 -14.10 -1.53
CA ASP A 58 16.22 -13.35 -0.28
C ASP A 58 15.22 -12.18 -0.24
N TRP A 59 14.23 -12.19 -1.13
CA TRP A 59 13.17 -11.18 -1.20
C TRP A 59 11.89 -11.76 -1.80
N LEU A 60 10.78 -11.08 -1.52
CA LEU A 60 9.53 -11.27 -2.24
C LEU A 60 8.91 -9.91 -2.57
N ILE A 61 8.17 -9.83 -3.66
CA ILE A 61 7.32 -8.70 -4.03
C ILE A 61 5.88 -9.17 -3.89
N LEU A 62 5.14 -8.52 -3.00
CA LEU A 62 3.70 -8.64 -2.86
C LEU A 62 3.04 -7.53 -3.69
N GLU A 63 2.25 -7.90 -4.68
CA GLU A 63 1.46 -6.96 -5.45
C GLU A 63 0.00 -6.98 -4.99
N TYR A 64 -0.58 -5.80 -4.78
CA TYR A 64 -2.03 -5.64 -4.63
C TYR A 64 -2.57 -4.86 -5.81
N LEU A 65 -3.59 -5.42 -6.46
CA LEU A 65 -4.12 -4.95 -7.73
C LEU A 65 -5.45 -4.21 -7.56
N ASP A 66 -5.96 -3.70 -8.68
CA ASP A 66 -7.29 -3.10 -8.85
C ASP A 66 -7.62 -1.93 -7.91
N GLY A 67 -6.62 -1.12 -7.55
CA GLY A 67 -6.87 0.14 -6.86
C GLY A 67 -7.65 1.13 -7.72
N GLU A 68 -7.96 2.30 -7.14
CA GLU A 68 -8.65 3.37 -7.87
C GLU A 68 -7.88 3.76 -9.13
N PRO A 69 -8.58 3.99 -10.27
CA PRO A 69 -7.93 4.37 -11.52
C PRO A 69 -7.31 5.77 -11.44
N TYR A 70 -6.22 5.96 -12.16
CA TYR A 70 -5.68 7.30 -12.37
C TYR A 70 -6.71 8.17 -13.12
N ARG A 71 -6.77 9.46 -12.79
CA ARG A 71 -7.70 10.39 -13.46
C ARG A 71 -7.12 10.92 -14.78
N THR A 72 -5.88 11.38 -14.73
CA THR A 72 -5.22 12.14 -15.82
C THR A 72 -3.90 11.54 -16.29
N HIS A 73 -3.46 10.42 -15.69
CA HIS A 73 -2.18 9.78 -15.98
C HIS A 73 -2.39 8.31 -16.31
N CYS A 74 -1.32 7.67 -16.82
CA CYS A 74 -1.24 6.22 -17.02
C CYS A 74 -2.43 5.61 -17.79
N ALA A 75 -2.97 6.33 -18.77
CA ALA A 75 -4.15 5.90 -19.54
C ALA A 75 -5.35 5.46 -18.67
N GLN A 76 -5.50 6.06 -17.48
CA GLN A 76 -6.53 5.73 -16.50
C GLN A 76 -6.49 4.28 -15.98
N GLU A 77 -5.33 3.63 -16.03
CA GLU A 77 -5.16 2.31 -15.45
C GLU A 77 -5.46 2.32 -13.95
N SER A 78 -5.94 1.19 -13.44
CA SER A 78 -6.09 0.95 -12.00
C SER A 78 -4.73 1.04 -11.32
N ARG A 79 -4.69 1.72 -10.18
CA ARG A 79 -3.48 1.73 -9.33
C ARG A 79 -3.17 0.30 -8.85
N LYS A 80 -1.89 0.07 -8.57
CA LYS A 80 -1.39 -1.16 -7.96
C LYS A 80 -0.28 -0.83 -6.97
N ALA A 81 -0.24 -1.56 -5.86
CA ALA A 81 0.86 -1.51 -4.91
C ALA A 81 1.85 -2.64 -5.21
N LYS A 82 3.15 -2.35 -5.11
CA LYS A 82 4.21 -3.37 -5.12
C LYS A 82 5.05 -3.20 -3.86
N ILE A 83 5.00 -4.17 -2.96
CA ILE A 83 5.64 -4.14 -1.65
C ILE A 83 6.78 -5.15 -1.68
N MET A 84 8.02 -4.66 -1.68
CA MET A 84 9.20 -5.52 -1.61
C MET A 84 9.55 -5.81 -0.15
N ILE A 85 9.50 -7.09 0.23
CA ILE A 85 9.89 -7.59 1.54
C ILE A 85 11.22 -8.33 1.37
N LYS A 86 12.26 -7.86 2.05
CA LYS A 86 13.59 -8.49 2.05
C LYS A 86 13.73 -9.40 3.27
N CYS A 87 14.41 -10.53 3.09
CA CYS A 87 14.82 -11.41 4.17
C CYS A 87 15.99 -10.76 4.92
N ASP A 88 15.71 -10.25 6.12
CA ASP A 88 16.76 -9.82 7.05
C ASP A 88 16.58 -10.55 8.37
N ARG A 89 17.44 -11.53 8.64
CA ARG A 89 17.40 -12.34 9.87
C ARG A 89 17.80 -11.57 11.12
N ASN A 90 18.42 -10.40 10.97
CA ASN A 90 18.85 -9.56 12.08
C ASN A 90 17.73 -8.61 12.53
N VAL A 91 16.67 -8.48 11.73
CA VAL A 91 15.52 -7.63 12.03
C VAL A 91 14.40 -8.51 12.58
N LYS A 92 13.98 -8.24 13.82
CA LYS A 92 12.72 -8.78 14.32
C LYS A 92 11.58 -8.16 13.51
N PRO A 93 10.49 -8.88 13.19
CA PRO A 93 9.33 -8.31 12.53
C PRO A 93 8.93 -7.01 13.22
N GLY A 94 8.92 -5.91 12.47
CA GLY A 94 8.55 -4.60 13.00
C GLY A 94 7.09 -4.64 13.46
N VAL A 95 6.86 -4.49 14.76
CA VAL A 95 5.51 -4.44 15.33
C VAL A 95 4.96 -3.02 15.11
N SER A 96 4.04 -2.84 14.17
CA SER A 96 3.16 -1.67 14.16
C SER A 96 1.84 -2.07 14.81
N TYR A 97 1.63 -1.55 16.02
CA TYR A 97 0.45 -1.75 16.87
C TYR A 97 -0.86 -1.60 16.07
N LEU A 98 -1.68 -2.66 16.09
CA LEU A 98 -3.12 -2.51 15.97
C LEU A 98 -3.58 -1.83 17.26
N ALA A 99 -3.93 -0.55 17.17
CA ALA A 99 -4.68 0.17 18.19
C ALA A 99 -6.17 0.12 17.86
#